data_AF-I6QM11-F1
#
_entry.id   AF-I6QM11-F1
#
_cell.length_a   1.000
_cell.length_b   1.000
_cell.length_c   1.000
_cell.angle_alpha   90.00
_cell.angle_beta   90.00
_cell.angle_gamma   90.00
#
_symmetry.space_group_name_H-M   'P 1'
#
loop_
_entity.id
_entity.type
_entity.pdbx_description
1 polymer ?
#
loop_
_entity_poly.entity_id
_entity_poly.type
_entity_poly.pdbx_seq_one_letter_code
_entity_poly.pdbx_strand_id
1 'polypeptide(L)'
;CLDSYFDRPGVEILQSCNGLLLCVTRPKDRNGASKYYVFNPTTKQLALIPPVPRDRSAIWFMSLAFHQTDCVRYKVICVLSVGPDVD
;
A
#
# COMPACT_ATOMS: atom_id res chain seq x y z
N CYS A 1 -10.72 -16.44 10.14
CA CYS A 1 -11.06 -16.14 8.73
C CYS A 1 -10.26 -14.92 8.28
N LEU A 2 -10.04 -14.70 6.97
CA LEU A 2 -9.44 -13.46 6.47
C LEU A 2 -10.28 -12.22 6.86
N ASP A 3 -11.58 -12.43 7.03
CA ASP A 3 -12.58 -11.41 7.34
C ASP A 3 -12.18 -10.55 8.55
N SER A 4 -11.60 -11.12 9.62
CA SER A 4 -11.23 -10.33 10.81
C SER A 4 -10.15 -9.26 10.57
N TYR A 5 -9.38 -9.35 9.47
CA TYR A 5 -8.39 -8.34 9.11
C TYR A 5 -8.98 -7.19 8.31
N PHE A 6 -9.93 -7.50 7.43
CA PHE A 6 -10.50 -6.57 6.45
C PHE A 6 -11.86 -6.01 6.86
N ASP A 7 -12.54 -6.65 7.82
CA ASP A 7 -13.78 -6.15 8.43
C ASP A 7 -13.51 -5.02 9.45
N ARG A 8 -12.26 -4.53 9.49
CA ARG A 8 -11.89 -3.34 10.25
C ARG A 8 -12.25 -2.08 9.47
N PRO A 9 -13.06 -1.17 10.03
CA PRO A 9 -13.41 0.07 9.35
C PRO A 9 -12.15 0.89 9.04
N GLY A 10 -12.01 1.29 7.78
CA GLY A 10 -10.88 2.09 7.30
C GLY A 10 -9.75 1.29 6.67
N VAL A 11 -9.85 -0.04 6.56
CA VAL A 11 -8.93 -0.85 5.76
C VAL A 11 -9.48 -1.03 4.34
N GLU A 12 -8.63 -0.79 3.35
CA GLU A 12 -8.93 -0.96 1.94
C GLU A 12 -7.82 -1.77 1.27
N ILE A 13 -8.19 -2.72 0.41
CA ILE A 13 -7.25 -3.44 -0.45
C ILE A 13 -7.12 -2.63 -1.74
N LEU A 14 -5.91 -2.14 -2.02
CA LEU A 14 -5.62 -1.37 -3.23
C LEU A 14 -5.37 -2.26 -4.43
N GLN A 15 -4.65 -3.37 -4.22
CA GLN A 15 -4.28 -4.29 -5.30
C GLN A 15 -3.83 -5.65 -4.74
N SER A 16 -3.98 -6.71 -5.55
CA SER A 16 -3.41 -8.03 -5.28
C SER A 16 -2.37 -8.39 -6.34
N CYS A 17 -1.23 -8.94 -5.92
CA CYS A 17 -0.15 -9.37 -6.81
C CYS A 17 0.49 -10.67 -6.31
N ASN A 18 0.45 -11.72 -7.12
CA ASN A 18 1.10 -13.02 -6.86
C ASN A 18 0.89 -13.53 -5.42
N GLY A 19 -0.35 -13.49 -4.93
CA GLY A 19 -0.72 -13.98 -3.59
C GLY A 19 -0.47 -13.01 -2.43
N LEU A 20 0.06 -11.81 -2.69
CA LEU A 20 0.17 -10.72 -1.70
C LEU A 20 -0.89 -9.65 -1.96
N LEU A 21 -1.28 -8.96 -0.90
CA LEU A 21 -2.24 -7.86 -0.93
C LEU A 21 -1.53 -6.56 -0.53
N LEU A 22 -1.67 -5.52 -1.35
CA LEU A 22 -1.34 -4.16 -0.98
C LEU A 22 -2.57 -3.50 -0.38
N CYS A 23 -2.43 -2.97 0.82
CA CYS A 23 -3.54 -2.41 1.58
C CYS A 23 -3.19 -1.00 2.09
N VAL A 24 -4.24 -0.23 2.37
CA VAL A 24 -4.14 1.05 3.06
C VAL A 24 -5.09 1.07 4.26
N THR A 25 -4.63 1.63 5.37
CA THR A 25 -5.51 2.06 6.46
C THR A 25 -5.69 3.56 6.36
N ARG A 26 -6.93 4.00 6.15
CA ARG A 26 -7.31 5.40 6.18
C ARG A 26 -7.75 5.80 7.59
N PRO A 27 -7.21 6.89 8.13
CA PRO A 27 -7.59 7.37 9.45
C PRO A 27 -9.03 7.90 9.45
N LYS A 28 -9.70 7.79 10.60
CA LYS A 28 -11.03 8.38 10.79
C LYS A 28 -10.95 9.88 11.10
N ASP A 29 -9.82 10.32 11.64
CA ASP A 29 -9.51 11.69 12.00
C ASP A 29 -8.81 12.43 10.85
N ARG A 30 -9.09 13.74 10.72
CA ARG A 30 -8.53 14.58 9.64
C ARG A 30 -7.01 14.78 9.74
N ASN A 31 -6.41 14.50 10.90
CA ASN A 31 -4.98 14.68 11.16
C ASN A 31 -4.18 13.38 11.01
N GLY A 32 -4.83 12.24 10.84
CA GLY A 32 -4.14 10.98 10.66
C GLY A 32 -3.56 10.88 9.25
N ALA A 33 -2.42 10.19 9.12
CA ALA A 33 -1.84 9.87 7.83
C ALA A 33 -2.15 8.43 7.41
N SER A 34 -2.55 8.22 6.15
CA SER A 34 -2.79 6.89 5.58
C SER A 34 -1.57 5.98 5.71
N LYS A 35 -1.75 4.76 6.21
CA LYS A 35 -0.66 3.77 6.36
C LYS A 35 -0.78 2.70 5.29
N TYR A 36 0.30 2.47 4.56
CA TYR A 36 0.35 1.43 3.52
C TYR A 36 1.10 0.21 4.05
N TYR A 37 0.64 -0.97 3.66
CA TYR A 37 1.29 -2.22 4.04
C TYR A 37 1.04 -3.32 3.02
N VAL A 38 1.95 -4.28 2.99
CA VAL A 38 1.78 -5.54 2.27
C VAL A 38 1.33 -6.60 3.27
N PHE A 39 0.26 -7.31 2.92
CA PHE A 39 -0.26 -8.43 3.70
C PHE A 39 -0.11 -9.73 2.92
N ASN A 40 0.37 -10.78 3.59
CA ASN A 40 0.39 -12.13 3.09
C ASN A 40 -0.77 -12.92 3.72
N PRO A 41 -1.86 -13.21 2.98
CA PRO A 41 -2.99 -13.98 3.49
C PRO A 41 -2.64 -15.39 3.98
N THR A 42 -1.67 -16.04 3.32
CA THR A 42 -1.25 -17.42 3.61
C THR A 42 -0.52 -17.51 4.93
N THR A 43 0.42 -16.59 5.18
CA THR A 43 1.23 -16.58 6.41
C THR A 43 0.67 -15.65 7.49
N LYS A 44 -0.35 -14.85 7.17
CA LYS A 44 -0.93 -13.79 8.01
C LYS A 44 0.09 -12.73 8.45
N GLN A 45 1.19 -12.60 7.72
CA GLN A 45 2.22 -11.61 8.00
C GLN A 45 1.87 -10.26 7.36
N LEU A 46 2.26 -9.19 8.04
CA LEU A 46 2.10 -7.82 7.59
C LEU A 46 3.45 -7.12 7.58
N ALA A 47 3.75 -6.43 6.49
CA ALA A 47 4.93 -5.58 6.35
C ALA A 47 4.48 -4.13 6.09
N LEU A 48 4.80 -3.23 7.03
CA LEU A 48 4.54 -1.80 6.85
C LEU A 48 5.45 -1.24 5.77
N ILE A 49 4.87 -0.47 4.85
CA ILE A 49 5.65 0.28 3.87
C ILE A 49 6.15 1.55 4.56
N PRO A 50 7.47 1.83 4.51
CA PRO A 50 8.01 3.03 5.14
C PRO A 50 7.36 4.29 4.53
N PRO A 51 7.31 5.40 5.30
CA PRO A 51 6.79 6.65 4.79
C PRO A 51 7.49 7.05 3.48
N VAL A 52 6.71 7.43 2.47
CA VAL A 52 7.25 8.01 1.24
C VAL A 52 7.86 9.38 1.60
N PRO A 53 9.07 9.73 1.13
CA PRO A 53 9.76 10.97 1.53
C PRO A 53 9.09 12.29 1.13
N ARG A 54 8.07 12.25 0.26
CA ARG A 54 7.34 13.41 -0.25
C ARG A 54 5.98 13.55 0.43
N ASP A 55 5.33 14.70 0.21
CA ASP A 55 3.97 14.95 0.68
C ASP A 55 3.04 13.80 0.25
N ARG A 56 2.40 13.16 1.23
CA ARG A 56 1.47 12.05 1.00
C ARG A 56 0.24 12.50 0.22
N SER A 57 -0.09 13.79 0.24
CA SER A 57 -1.17 14.38 -0.58
C SER A 57 -0.91 14.21 -2.07
N ALA A 58 0.36 14.11 -2.48
CA ALA A 58 0.77 13.91 -3.85
C ALA A 58 0.67 12.44 -4.30
N ILE A 59 0.41 11.48 -3.42
CA ILE A 59 0.31 10.07 -3.82
C ILE A 59 -0.96 9.88 -4.65
N TRP A 60 -0.80 9.67 -5.95
CA TRP A 60 -1.89 9.36 -6.86
C TRP A 60 -2.29 7.89 -6.75
N PHE A 61 -1.29 7.00 -6.73
CA PHE A 61 -1.52 5.56 -6.71
C PHE A 61 -0.33 4.79 -6.14
N MET A 62 -0.59 3.62 -5.57
CA MET A 62 0.43 2.65 -5.17
C MET A 62 0.08 1.26 -5.71
N SER A 63 1.08 0.51 -6.16
CA SER A 63 0.91 -0.89 -6.58
C SER A 63 2.04 -1.79 -6.13
N LEU A 64 1.76 -3.08 -6.14
CA LEU A 64 2.74 -4.15 -5.99
C LEU A 64 3.04 -4.73 -7.37
N ALA A 65 4.32 -4.75 -7.73
CA ALA A 65 4.82 -5.40 -8.92
C ALA A 65 5.60 -6.65 -8.54
N PHE A 66 5.27 -7.76 -9.21
CA PHE A 66 5.97 -9.02 -9.10
C PHE A 66 6.82 -9.25 -10.35
N HIS A 67 8.09 -9.58 -10.15
CA HIS A 67 8.98 -9.97 -11.23
C HIS A 67 9.28 -11.46 -11.13
N GLN A 68 8.82 -12.23 -12.11
CA GLN A 68 9.02 -13.67 -12.16
C GLN A 68 10.41 -13.99 -12.72
N THR A 69 11.37 -14.21 -11.81
CA THR A 69 12.73 -14.71 -12.08
C THR A 69 13.06 -15.84 -11.12
N ASP A 70 14.26 -16.42 -11.22
CA ASP A 70 14.79 -17.44 -10.30
C ASP A 70 14.71 -17.01 -8.81
N CYS A 71 14.68 -15.69 -8.55
CA CYS A 71 14.37 -15.13 -7.24
C CYS A 71 13.03 -14.40 -7.28
N VAL A 72 12.15 -14.72 -6.30
CA VAL A 72 10.90 -14.01 -6.05
C VAL A 72 11.22 -12.59 -5.61
N ARG A 73 10.97 -11.60 -6.48
CA ARG A 73 11.16 -10.18 -6.17
C ARG A 73 9.86 -9.42 -6.31
N TYR A 74 9.54 -8.69 -5.25
CA TYR A 74 8.46 -7.72 -5.23
C TYR A 74 9.02 -6.32 -5.17
N LYS A 75 8.34 -5.38 -5.83
CA LYS A 75 8.59 -3.94 -5.69
C LYS A 75 7.27 -3.25 -5.39
N VAL A 76 7.33 -2.28 -4.48
CA VAL A 76 6.23 -1.33 -4.28
C VAL A 76 6.49 -0.14 -5.21
N ILE A 77 5.53 0.17 -6.05
CA ILE A 77 5.56 1.33 -6.94
C ILE A 77 4.68 2.41 -6.31
N CYS A 78 5.20 3.61 -6.21
CA CYS A 78 4.46 4.79 -5.77
C CYS A 78 4.47 5.80 -6.92
N VAL A 79 3.28 6.17 -7.39
CA VAL A 79 3.09 7.19 -8.42
C VAL A 79 2.63 8.47 -7.71
N LEU A 80 3.40 9.54 -7.92
CA LEU A 80 3.11 10.84 -7.36
C LEU A 80 2.53 11.75 -8.44
N SER A 81 1.46 12.47 -8.12
CA SER A 81 1.03 13.64 -8.87
C SER A 81 2.03 14.75 -8.61
N VAL A 82 2.63 15.27 -9.66
CA VAL A 82 3.43 16.49 -9.60
C VAL A 82 2.46 17.64 -9.91
N GLY A 83 2.39 18.64 -9.01
CA GLY A 83 1.68 19.88 -9.36
C GLY A 83 2.37 20.55 -10.56
N PRO A 84 1.76 21.55 -11.21
CA PRO A 84 2.48 22.31 -12.23
C PRO A 84 3.75 22.88 -11.61
N ASP A 85 4.90 22.64 -12.26
CA ASP A 85 6.14 23.33 -11.92
C ASP A 85 5.87 24.83 -12.14
N VAL A 86 5.88 25.59 -11.04
CA VAL A 86 5.95 27.05 -11.11
C VAL A 86 7.43 27.40 -11.27
N ASP A 87 7.86 27.54 -12.51
CA ASP A 87 9.13 28.19 -12.88
C ASP A 87 9.13 29.68 -12.47
#